data_AF-A0A379FGU0-F1
#
_entry.id   AF-A0A379FGU0-F1
#
_cell.length_a   1.000
_cell.length_b   1.000
_cell.length_c   1.000
_cell.angle_alpha   90.00
_cell.angle_beta   90.00
_cell.angle_gamma   90.00
#
_symmetry.space_group_name_H-M   'P 1'
#
loop_
_entity.id
_entity.type
_entity.pdbx_description
1 polymer ?
#
loop_
_entity_poly.entity_id
_entity_poly.type
_entity_poly.pdbx_seq_one_letter_code
_entity_poly.pdbx_strand_id
1 'polypeptide(L)'
;MTGPETIFEGRYSIYHTHGISEQAIPEQVAQGLGEQWEFLNVSIKPYPVCHFAHATVDCGRRLLKRGISAEEIEQVECVIDPVAAALICEPLETKWAPKTAYGAKFSLPWLFAIGFLDNALTLSSLSAENLQRNDIQLFGRKK
;
A
#
# COMPACT_ATOMS: atom_id res chain seq x y z
N MET A 1 -29.24 -26.41 0.00
CA MET A 1 -28.89 -25.54 -1.15
C MET A 1 -27.74 -26.20 -1.88
N THR A 2 -27.82 -26.35 -3.19
CA THR A 2 -26.74 -26.92 -4.03
C THR A 2 -26.13 -25.83 -4.92
N GLY A 3 -24.95 -26.11 -5.49
CA GLY A 3 -24.24 -25.24 -6.43
C GLY A 3 -23.55 -26.06 -7.52
N PRO A 4 -23.03 -25.41 -8.57
CA PRO A 4 -22.33 -26.09 -9.66
C PRO A 4 -21.04 -26.75 -9.17
N GLU A 5 -20.78 -27.99 -9.63
CA GLU A 5 -19.57 -28.75 -9.27
C GLU A 5 -18.33 -28.30 -10.05
N THR A 6 -18.52 -27.51 -11.12
CA THR A 6 -17.46 -27.17 -12.09
C THR A 6 -17.18 -25.67 -12.16
N ILE A 7 -17.02 -24.99 -11.02
CA ILE A 7 -16.85 -23.52 -10.96
C ILE A 7 -15.52 -23.03 -11.56
N PHE A 8 -14.53 -23.92 -11.65
CA PHE A 8 -13.20 -23.64 -12.19
C PHE A 8 -13.09 -24.06 -13.65
N GLU A 9 -14.05 -24.83 -14.17
CA GLU A 9 -14.04 -25.42 -15.50
C GLU A 9 -15.12 -24.85 -16.42
N GLY A 10 -14.98 -25.13 -17.72
CA GLY A 10 -15.96 -24.81 -18.73
C GLY A 10 -16.00 -23.33 -19.12
N ARG A 11 -16.88 -23.00 -20.06
CA ARG A 11 -16.96 -21.69 -20.73
C ARG A 11 -17.23 -20.50 -19.79
N TYR A 12 -17.87 -20.76 -18.64
CA TYR A 12 -18.24 -19.73 -17.67
C TYR A 12 -17.48 -19.87 -16.34
N SER A 13 -16.28 -20.46 -16.38
CA SER A 13 -15.43 -20.58 -15.20
C SER A 13 -15.02 -19.21 -14.64
N ILE A 14 -14.58 -19.20 -13.38
CA ILE A 14 -14.04 -17.98 -12.76
C ILE A 14 -12.81 -17.45 -13.52
N TYR A 15 -11.98 -18.33 -14.11
CA TYR A 15 -10.83 -17.92 -14.91
C TYR A 15 -11.25 -17.17 -16.18
N HIS A 16 -12.32 -17.62 -16.85
CA HIS A 16 -12.82 -16.96 -18.05
C HIS A 16 -13.55 -15.65 -17.77
N THR A 17 -14.29 -15.60 -16.67
CA THR A 17 -15.17 -14.47 -16.37
C THR A 17 -14.49 -13.36 -15.58
N HIS A 18 -13.46 -13.69 -14.78
CA HIS A 18 -12.80 -12.76 -13.86
C HIS A 18 -11.26 -12.81 -13.90
N GLY A 19 -10.67 -13.73 -14.67
CA GLY A 19 -9.23 -13.84 -14.85
C GLY A 19 -8.75 -13.33 -16.20
N ILE A 20 -7.44 -13.44 -16.43
CA ILE A 20 -6.83 -13.32 -17.76
C ILE A 20 -6.72 -14.75 -18.28
N SER A 21 -7.69 -15.18 -19.08
CA SER A 21 -7.89 -16.59 -19.48
C SER A 21 -6.63 -17.21 -20.09
N GLU A 22 -5.91 -16.43 -20.89
CA GLU A 22 -4.71 -16.84 -21.62
C GLU A 22 -3.50 -17.05 -20.71
N GLN A 23 -3.54 -16.51 -19.49
CA GLN A 23 -2.49 -16.62 -18.48
C GLN A 23 -2.89 -17.54 -17.33
N ALA A 24 -4.13 -18.02 -17.29
CA ALA A 24 -4.62 -18.87 -16.22
C ALA A 24 -4.00 -20.27 -16.33
N ILE A 25 -3.47 -20.76 -15.21
CA ILE A 25 -2.95 -22.13 -15.06
C ILE A 25 -3.78 -22.80 -13.96
N PRO A 26 -4.91 -23.45 -14.30
CA PRO A 26 -5.84 -24.01 -13.31
C PRO A 26 -5.19 -24.93 -12.30
N GLU A 27 -4.16 -25.68 -12.70
CA GLU A 27 -3.44 -26.64 -11.85
C GLU A 27 -2.75 -25.97 -10.66
N GLN A 28 -2.44 -24.66 -10.73
CA GLN A 28 -1.85 -23.91 -9.61
C GLN A 28 -2.78 -23.83 -8.40
N VAL A 29 -4.10 -23.94 -8.58
CA VAL A 29 -5.06 -23.84 -7.46
C VAL A 29 -4.91 -24.99 -6.46
N ALA A 30 -4.47 -26.16 -6.93
CA ALA A 30 -4.28 -27.36 -6.12
C ALA A 30 -2.80 -27.67 -5.88
N GLN A 31 -1.89 -26.85 -6.41
CA GLN A 31 -0.46 -27.05 -6.29
C GLN A 31 -0.06 -26.97 -4.80
N GLY A 32 0.65 -28.01 -4.32
CA GLY A 32 1.10 -28.07 -2.94
C GLY A 32 -0.01 -28.27 -1.91
N LEU A 33 -1.25 -28.59 -2.32
CA LEU A 33 -2.35 -28.82 -1.39
C LEU A 33 -2.03 -30.00 -0.46
N GLY A 34 -2.10 -29.76 0.85
CA GLY A 34 -1.73 -30.74 1.89
C GLY A 34 -0.24 -30.75 2.26
N GLU A 35 0.61 -30.06 1.49
CA GLU A 35 2.05 -29.96 1.73
C GLU A 35 2.48 -28.54 2.12
N GLN A 36 1.88 -27.53 1.50
CA GLN A 36 2.21 -26.11 1.67
C GLN A 36 1.07 -25.37 2.38
N TRP A 37 1.41 -24.67 3.46
CA TRP A 37 0.48 -23.87 4.23
C TRP A 37 0.73 -22.37 3.98
N GLU A 38 -0.01 -21.79 3.05
CA GLU A 38 0.12 -20.37 2.66
C GLU A 38 -0.10 -19.38 3.82
N PHE A 39 -0.75 -19.82 4.90
CA PHE A 39 -0.87 -19.02 6.12
C PHE A 39 0.49 -18.55 6.66
N LEU A 40 1.54 -19.37 6.50
CA LEU A 40 2.90 -19.02 6.91
C LEU A 40 3.54 -17.92 6.02
N ASN A 41 2.99 -17.70 4.82
CA ASN A 41 3.42 -16.67 3.89
C ASN A 41 2.60 -15.38 4.01
N VAL A 42 1.65 -15.30 4.95
CA VAL A 42 0.86 -14.09 5.19
C VAL A 42 1.69 -13.07 5.95
N SER A 43 1.87 -11.89 5.36
CA SER A 43 2.54 -10.77 6.03
C SER A 43 1.64 -10.11 7.09
N ILE A 44 2.21 -9.81 8.25
CA ILE A 44 1.57 -8.98 9.28
C ILE A 44 1.90 -7.52 8.98
N LYS A 45 0.87 -6.67 8.91
CA LYS A 45 1.06 -5.25 8.65
C LYS A 45 1.64 -4.54 9.88
N PRO A 46 2.83 -3.92 9.80
CA PRO A 46 3.36 -3.09 10.89
C PRO A 46 2.62 -1.75 11.01
N TYR A 47 1.97 -1.31 9.93
CA TYR A 47 1.28 -0.02 9.82
C TYR A 47 -0.17 -0.18 9.36
N PRO A 48 -1.12 0.62 9.88
CA PRO A 48 -2.54 0.49 9.56
C PRO A 48 -2.94 1.14 8.22
N VAL A 49 -2.12 0.95 7.18
CA VAL A 49 -2.23 1.62 5.86
C VAL A 49 -2.01 0.64 4.70
N CYS A 50 -2.11 1.12 3.46
CA CYS A 50 -1.83 0.32 2.26
C CYS A 50 -0.41 -0.27 2.29
N HIS A 51 -0.29 -1.56 1.96
CA HIS A 51 0.98 -2.29 2.01
C HIS A 51 2.05 -1.67 1.09
N PHE A 52 1.65 -1.15 -0.07
CA PHE A 52 2.56 -0.51 -1.01
C PHE A 52 3.32 0.71 -0.45
N ALA A 53 2.83 1.34 0.62
CA ALA A 53 3.52 2.45 1.27
C ALA A 53 4.54 2.00 2.34
N HIS A 54 4.51 0.74 2.77
CA HIS A 54 5.25 0.29 3.96
C HIS A 54 6.75 0.42 3.79
N ALA A 55 7.29 -0.04 2.66
CA ALA A 55 8.73 -0.01 2.38
C ALA A 55 9.27 1.43 2.36
N THR A 56 8.58 2.33 1.66
CA THR A 56 8.98 3.74 1.54
C THR A 56 8.96 4.47 2.88
N VAL A 57 7.91 4.26 3.68
CA VAL A 57 7.81 4.83 5.04
C VAL A 57 8.92 4.30 5.93
N ASP A 58 9.19 2.99 5.88
CA ASP A 58 10.24 2.39 6.69
C ASP A 58 11.64 2.91 6.31
N CYS A 59 11.91 3.08 5.01
CA CYS A 59 13.13 3.73 4.52
C CYS A 59 13.29 5.14 5.10
N GLY A 60 12.26 5.98 5.02
CA GLY A 60 12.28 7.33 5.60
C GLY A 60 12.59 7.32 7.09
N ARG A 61 11.90 6.48 7.86
CA ARG A 61 12.12 6.34 9.31
C ARG A 61 13.53 5.87 9.66
N ARG A 62 14.12 5.00 8.84
CA ARG A 62 15.51 4.55 9.01
C ARG A 62 16.52 5.65 8.69
N LEU A 63 16.24 6.52 7.71
CA LEU A 63 17.06 7.70 7.43
C LEU A 63 17.02 8.70 8.59
N LEU A 64 15.83 8.96 9.15
CA LEU A 64 15.70 9.80 10.35
C LEU A 64 16.52 9.23 11.52
N LYS A 65 16.44 7.92 11.77
CA LYS A 65 17.24 7.25 12.81
C LYS A 65 18.75 7.32 12.60
N ARG A 66 19.20 7.61 11.37
CA ARG A 66 20.62 7.85 11.02
C ARG A 66 21.04 9.32 11.19
N GLY A 67 20.11 10.20 11.58
CA GLY A 67 20.38 11.61 11.85
C GLY A 67 19.98 12.57 10.75
N ILE A 68 19.38 12.10 9.64
CA ILE A 68 18.91 13.00 8.58
C ILE A 68 17.63 13.70 9.04
N SER A 69 17.64 15.03 9.10
CA SER A 69 16.49 15.84 9.47
C SER A 69 15.63 16.21 8.25
N ALA A 70 14.40 16.66 8.48
CA ALA A 70 13.50 17.08 7.40
C ALA A 70 14.02 18.31 6.66
N GLU A 71 14.81 19.16 7.33
CA GLU A 71 15.41 20.37 6.80
C GLU A 71 16.57 20.08 5.84
N GLU A 72 17.28 18.96 6.04
CA GLU A 72 18.39 18.52 5.19
C GLU A 72 17.92 17.86 3.88
N ILE A 73 16.63 17.51 3.78
CA ILE A 73 16.06 16.85 2.61
C ILE A 73 15.55 17.91 1.63
N GLU A 74 16.17 18.03 0.47
CA GLU A 74 15.68 18.90 -0.61
C GLU A 74 14.52 18.23 -1.39
N GLN A 75 14.70 16.96 -1.74
CA GLN A 75 13.84 16.18 -2.64
C GLN A 75 13.65 14.75 -2.13
N VAL A 76 12.47 14.16 -2.39
CA VAL A 76 12.19 12.75 -2.13
C VAL A 76 11.68 12.09 -3.40
N GLU A 77 12.45 11.13 -3.93
CA GLU A 77 12.06 10.31 -5.08
C GLU A 77 11.75 8.88 -4.62
N CYS A 78 10.61 8.34 -5.06
CA CYS A 78 10.16 6.99 -4.74
C CYS A 78 9.92 6.20 -6.01
N VAL A 79 10.63 5.08 -6.18
CA VAL A 79 10.42 4.16 -7.31
C VAL A 79 9.31 3.18 -6.96
N ILE A 80 8.18 3.25 -7.67
CA ILE A 80 6.95 2.50 -7.37
C ILE A 80 6.43 1.83 -8.65
N ASP A 81 5.94 0.60 -8.53
CA ASP A 81 5.26 -0.11 -9.61
C ASP A 81 4.05 0.69 -10.15
N PRO A 82 3.79 0.74 -11.47
CA PRO A 82 2.71 1.55 -12.03
C PRO A 82 1.30 1.24 -11.47
N VAL A 83 1.01 -0.02 -11.16
CA VAL A 83 -0.29 -0.41 -10.56
C VAL A 83 -0.40 0.14 -9.15
N ALA A 84 0.68 0.05 -8.37
CA ALA A 84 0.73 0.67 -7.06
C ALA A 84 0.66 2.20 -7.16
N ALA A 85 1.37 2.82 -8.10
CA ALA A 85 1.39 4.27 -8.30
C ALA A 85 -0.01 4.84 -8.57
N ALA A 86 -0.78 4.18 -9.44
CA ALA A 86 -2.17 4.54 -9.71
C ALA A 86 -3.05 4.53 -8.43
N LEU A 87 -2.71 3.69 -7.45
CA LEU A 87 -3.46 3.58 -6.19
C LEU A 87 -2.98 4.59 -5.13
N ILE A 88 -1.66 4.73 -4.95
CA ILE A 88 -1.08 5.44 -3.79
C ILE A 88 -0.40 6.77 -4.13
N CYS A 89 -0.14 7.07 -5.40
CA CYS A 89 0.52 8.29 -5.86
C CYS A 89 -0.43 9.23 -6.64
N GLU A 90 -1.48 8.69 -7.27
CA GLU A 90 -2.34 9.45 -8.18
C GLU A 90 -3.79 9.59 -7.68
N PRO A 91 -4.45 10.76 -7.88
CA PRO A 91 -3.88 12.03 -8.35
C PRO A 91 -3.10 12.75 -7.24
N LEU A 92 -1.94 13.32 -7.58
CA LEU A 92 -0.96 13.86 -6.64
C LEU A 92 -1.54 14.90 -5.67
N GLU A 93 -2.43 15.77 -6.14
CA GLU A 93 -3.03 16.84 -5.34
C GLU A 93 -3.78 16.28 -4.13
N THR A 94 -4.50 15.17 -4.35
CA THR A 94 -5.25 14.48 -3.29
C THR A 94 -4.35 13.64 -2.40
N LYS A 95 -3.20 13.19 -2.92
CA LYS A 95 -2.22 12.44 -2.12
C LYS A 95 -1.42 13.38 -1.23
N TRP A 96 -1.05 14.58 -1.66
CA TRP A 96 -0.36 15.53 -0.77
C TRP A 96 -1.20 15.97 0.43
N ALA A 97 -2.52 16.09 0.24
CA ALA A 97 -3.45 16.56 1.27
C ALA A 97 -4.73 15.70 1.30
N PRO A 98 -4.66 14.46 1.81
CA PRO A 98 -5.83 13.60 1.92
C PRO A 98 -6.86 14.22 2.87
N LYS A 99 -8.12 14.26 2.44
CA LYS A 99 -9.21 14.90 3.21
C LYS A 99 -9.86 13.99 4.25
N THR A 100 -9.59 12.69 4.18
CA THR A 100 -10.21 11.68 5.06
C THR A 100 -9.18 10.66 5.52
N ALA A 101 -9.41 10.06 6.69
CA ALA A 101 -8.58 8.98 7.23
C ALA A 101 -8.50 7.80 6.26
N TYR A 102 -9.60 7.48 5.55
CA TYR A 102 -9.59 6.44 4.53
C TYR A 102 -8.71 6.80 3.34
N GLY A 103 -8.81 8.02 2.81
CA GLY A 103 -7.96 8.49 1.72
C GLY A 103 -6.48 8.52 2.08
N ALA A 104 -6.15 8.90 3.32
CA ALA A 104 -4.78 8.94 3.82
C ALA A 104 -4.10 7.57 3.84
N LYS A 105 -4.85 6.48 4.07
CA LYS A 105 -4.30 5.10 4.00
C LYS A 105 -3.72 4.73 2.64
N PHE A 106 -4.08 5.48 1.60
CA PHE A 106 -3.64 5.29 0.22
C PHE A 106 -2.91 6.53 -0.31
N SER A 107 -2.21 7.26 0.55
CA SER A 107 -1.41 8.41 0.11
C SER A 107 0.06 8.24 0.44
N LEU A 108 0.86 7.82 -0.53
CA LEU A 108 2.29 7.65 -0.34
C LEU A 108 3.02 8.91 0.16
N PRO A 109 2.89 10.10 -0.48
CA PRO A 109 3.65 11.27 -0.04
C PRO A 109 3.26 11.74 1.36
N TRP A 110 1.97 11.70 1.69
CA TRP A 110 1.52 12.09 3.03
C TRP A 110 1.92 11.05 4.09
N LEU A 111 1.84 9.75 3.78
CA LEU A 111 2.25 8.67 4.68
C LEU A 111 3.77 8.68 4.92
N PHE A 112 4.56 8.93 3.87
CA PHE A 112 6.00 9.14 4.01
C PHE A 112 6.28 10.31 4.94
N ALA A 113 5.58 11.44 4.73
CA ALA A 113 5.82 12.64 5.50
C ALA A 113 5.51 12.48 7.00
N ILE A 114 4.32 12.00 7.37
CA ILE A 114 3.99 11.79 8.78
C ILE A 114 4.85 10.69 9.40
N GLY A 115 5.12 9.61 8.65
CA GLY A 115 5.95 8.50 9.12
C GLY A 115 7.39 8.94 9.40
N PHE A 116 7.93 9.82 8.55
CA PHE A 116 9.22 10.44 8.75
C PHE A 116 9.20 11.41 9.94
N LEU A 117 8.37 12.45 9.90
CA LEU A 117 8.36 13.55 10.89
C LEU A 117 8.08 13.06 12.32
N ASP A 118 7.11 12.15 12.49
CA ASP A 118 6.72 11.68 13.82
C ASP A 118 7.48 10.41 14.24
N ASN A 119 8.32 9.86 13.36
CA ASN A 119 8.95 8.54 13.50
C ASN A 119 7.95 7.44 13.91
N ALA A 120 6.68 7.56 13.52
CA ALA A 120 5.59 6.69 13.89
C ALA A 120 4.51 6.68 12.81
N LEU A 121 3.86 5.54 12.64
CA LEU A 121 2.70 5.43 11.77
C LEU A 121 1.69 4.48 12.39
N THR A 122 0.73 5.05 13.11
CA THR A 122 -0.25 4.32 13.93
C THR A 122 -1.68 4.72 13.52
N LEU A 123 -2.69 4.23 14.23
CA LEU A 123 -4.08 4.67 14.00
C LEU A 123 -4.26 6.17 14.33
N SER A 124 -3.56 6.70 15.33
CA SER A 124 -3.63 8.12 15.70
C SER A 124 -2.99 9.01 14.63
N SER A 125 -2.05 8.50 13.84
CA SER A 125 -1.51 9.23 12.68
C SER A 125 -2.62 9.64 11.72
N LEU A 126 -3.68 8.83 11.56
CA LEU A 126 -4.79 9.08 10.63
C LEU A 126 -5.90 10.01 11.18
N SER A 127 -5.65 10.67 12.33
CA SER A 127 -6.65 11.53 12.98
C SER A 127 -6.95 12.79 12.16
N ALA A 128 -8.10 13.42 12.41
CA ALA A 128 -8.50 14.64 11.72
C ALA A 128 -7.49 15.77 11.93
N GLU A 129 -6.88 15.85 13.12
CA GLU A 129 -5.86 16.84 13.47
C GLU A 129 -4.60 16.67 12.60
N ASN A 130 -4.12 15.43 12.46
CA ASN A 130 -2.95 15.13 11.64
C ASN A 130 -3.21 15.33 10.14
N LEU A 131 -4.44 15.16 9.66
CA LEU A 131 -4.78 15.48 8.26
C LEU A 131 -4.65 16.99 7.97
N GLN A 132 -4.82 17.86 8.97
CA GLN A 132 -4.73 19.32 8.84
C GLN A 132 -3.33 19.89 9.12
N ARG A 133 -2.36 19.05 9.48
CA ARG A 133 -0.99 19.46 9.79
C ARG A 133 -0.24 19.93 8.53
N ASN A 134 0.09 21.22 8.49
CA ASN A 134 0.74 21.86 7.36
C ASN A 134 2.18 21.35 7.16
N ASP A 135 2.91 21.02 8.22
CA ASP A 135 4.27 20.47 8.16
C ASP A 135 4.30 19.16 7.36
N ILE A 136 3.33 18.27 7.60
CA ILE A 136 3.18 17.01 6.85
C ILE A 136 2.88 17.28 5.38
N GLN A 137 1.90 18.14 5.08
CA GLN A 137 1.49 18.43 3.71
C GLN A 137 2.59 19.12 2.90
N LEU A 138 3.35 20.03 3.51
CA LEU A 138 4.48 20.73 2.88
C LEU A 138 5.64 19.77 2.62
N PHE A 139 6.01 18.95 3.60
CA PHE A 139 7.09 17.98 3.44
C PHE A 139 6.75 16.93 2.38
N GLY A 140 5.50 16.44 2.32
CA GLY A 140 5.04 15.52 1.28
C GLY A 140 5.06 16.09 -0.14
N ARG A 141 5.23 17.41 -0.31
CA ARG A 141 5.35 18.09 -1.61
C ARG A 141 6.79 18.33 -2.06
N LYS A 142 7.79 18.00 -1.23
CA LYS A 142 9.21 18.09 -1.63
C LYS A 142 9.43 17.19 -2.83
N LYS A 143 9.81 17.81 -3.95
CA LYS A 143 9.90 17.20 -5.27
C LYS A 143 11.33 17.15 -5.74
#